data_AF-A0A375YNT1-F1
#
_entry.id   AF-A0A375YNT1-F1
#
_cell.length_a   1.000
_cell.length_b   1.000
_cell.length_c   1.000
_cell.angle_alpha   90.00
_cell.angle_beta   90.00
_cell.angle_gamma   90.00
#
_symmetry.space_group_name_H-M   'P 1'
#
loop_
_entity.id
_entity.type
_entity.pdbx_description
1 polymer ?
#
loop_
_entity_poly.entity_id
_entity_poly.type
_entity_poly.pdbx_seq_one_letter_code
_entity_poly.pdbx_strand_id
1 'polypeptide(L)'
;MFESLFDVDEAASQAELRAVVEDCERLKSAAAAAQARATALWAAKRRLAELAAGVPAARRGKGLTSEVALARRDAPVKGNQHLGFANALVHEMPYTLAALECGALSEWRATLIVQESACLSVAHRRQLDEELCADRPGSRAGAAGGSGPRPGTSRPGWMRRPSWTGPRRRPRSRG
;
A
#
# COMPACT_ATOMS: atom_id res chain seq x y z
N MET A 1 4.03 -22.64 15.53
CA MET A 1 5.08 -21.75 16.06
C MET A 1 4.60 -20.30 15.92
N PHE A 2 3.63 -19.90 16.74
CA PHE A 2 3.09 -18.52 16.82
C PHE A 2 2.69 -18.12 18.25
N GLU A 3 2.78 -19.05 19.22
CA GLU A 3 2.18 -18.88 20.57
C GLU A 3 2.79 -17.75 21.39
N SER A 4 3.96 -17.22 21.01
CA SER A 4 4.64 -16.13 21.74
C SER A 4 4.72 -14.82 20.95
N LEU A 5 4.25 -14.77 19.69
CA LEU A 5 4.44 -13.59 18.84
C LEU A 5 3.56 -12.39 19.25
N PHE A 6 2.48 -12.64 19.98
CA PHE A 6 1.47 -11.65 20.34
C PHE A 6 1.27 -11.49 21.85
N ASP A 7 2.12 -12.10 22.67
CA ASP A 7 2.09 -11.87 24.11
C ASP A 7 2.58 -10.46 24.39
N VAL A 8 1.74 -9.67 25.08
CA VAL A 8 2.06 -8.30 25.47
C VAL A 8 2.32 -8.31 26.98
N ASP A 9 3.57 -8.06 27.36
CA ASP A 9 3.95 -7.96 28.78
C ASP A 9 3.43 -6.64 29.37
N GLU A 10 2.66 -6.73 30.46
CA GLU A 10 2.13 -5.57 31.19
C GLU A 10 3.25 -4.74 31.85
N ALA A 11 4.41 -5.35 32.14
CA ALA A 11 5.58 -4.68 32.67
C ALA A 11 6.45 -4.01 31.59
N ALA A 12 6.12 -4.17 30.30
CA ALA A 12 6.88 -3.62 29.20
C ALA A 12 6.91 -2.09 29.22
N SER A 13 8.05 -1.53 28.85
CA SER A 13 8.22 -0.09 28.64
C SER A 13 7.42 0.40 27.42
N GLN A 14 7.17 1.71 27.34
CA GLN A 14 6.53 2.32 26.17
C GLN A 14 7.31 2.08 24.86
N ALA A 15 8.64 1.91 24.93
CA ALA A 15 9.47 1.63 23.77
C ALA A 15 9.27 0.19 23.28
N GLU A 16 9.18 -0.76 24.19
CA GLU A 16 8.90 -2.18 23.87
C GLU A 16 7.48 -2.34 23.33
N LEU A 17 6.48 -1.72 23.95
CA LEU A 17 5.10 -1.71 23.43
C LEU A 17 5.01 -1.11 22.02
N ARG A 18 5.79 -0.07 21.72
CA ARG A 18 5.88 0.48 20.36
C ARG A 18 6.47 -0.53 19.38
N ALA A 19 7.55 -1.23 19.76
CA ALA A 19 8.17 -2.24 18.91
C ALA A 19 7.18 -3.38 18.59
N VAL A 20 6.39 -3.82 19.58
CA VAL A 20 5.33 -4.82 19.37
C VAL A 20 4.31 -4.35 18.32
N VAL A 21 3.86 -3.09 18.38
CA VAL A 21 2.93 -2.53 17.38
C VAL A 21 3.57 -2.47 15.99
N GLU A 22 4.83 -2.05 15.90
CA GLU A 22 5.56 -2.01 14.62
C GLU A 22 5.69 -3.40 14.00
N ASP A 23 6.00 -4.42 14.80
CA ASP A 23 6.14 -5.79 14.33
C ASP A 23 4.80 -6.42 13.92
N CYS A 24 3.73 -6.15 14.68
CA CYS A 24 2.37 -6.52 14.29
C CYS A 24 1.99 -5.92 12.94
N GLU A 25 2.33 -4.65 12.69
CA GLU A 25 2.00 -3.99 11.43
C GLU A 25 2.84 -4.51 10.26
N ARG A 26 4.13 -4.83 10.47
CA ARG A 26 4.95 -5.53 9.45
C ARG A 26 4.35 -6.88 9.11
N LEU A 27 3.92 -7.65 10.10
CA LEU A 27 3.31 -8.96 9.90
C LEU A 27 1.99 -8.86 9.12
N LYS A 28 1.12 -7.90 9.47
CA LYS A 28 -0.12 -7.63 8.72
C LYS A 28 0.18 -7.29 7.26
N SER A 29 1.19 -6.46 7.02
CA SER A 29 1.59 -6.03 5.69
C SER A 29 2.10 -7.21 4.85
N ALA A 30 2.98 -8.04 5.42
CA ALA A 30 3.48 -9.25 4.77
C ALA A 30 2.35 -10.26 4.48
N ALA A 31 1.43 -10.45 5.43
CA ALA A 31 0.26 -11.31 5.25
C ALA A 31 -0.66 -10.79 4.13
N ALA A 32 -0.90 -9.48 4.05
CA ALA A 32 -1.67 -8.87 2.98
C ALA A 32 -1.00 -9.04 1.60
N ALA A 33 0.32 -8.88 1.50
CA ALA A 33 1.07 -9.16 0.27
C ALA A 33 0.93 -10.62 -0.17
N ALA A 34 1.06 -11.56 0.78
CA ALA A 34 0.88 -12.99 0.51
C ALA A 34 -0.55 -13.31 0.04
N GLN A 35 -1.57 -12.71 0.67
CA GLN A 35 -2.96 -12.84 0.24
C GLN A 35 -3.19 -12.30 -1.18
N ALA A 36 -2.59 -11.16 -1.53
CA ALA A 36 -2.67 -10.60 -2.88
C ALA A 36 -2.06 -11.56 -3.93
N ARG A 37 -0.85 -12.07 -3.69
CA ARG A 37 -0.21 -13.06 -4.58
C ARG A 37 -1.03 -14.35 -4.71
N ALA A 38 -1.51 -14.89 -3.59
CA ALA A 38 -2.32 -16.10 -3.59
C ALA A 38 -3.63 -15.91 -4.36
N THR A 39 -4.27 -14.74 -4.21
CA THR A 39 -5.51 -14.39 -4.91
C THR A 39 -5.28 -14.30 -6.43
N ALA A 40 -4.23 -13.60 -6.87
CA ALA A 40 -3.88 -13.51 -8.29
C ALA A 40 -3.55 -14.88 -8.89
N LEU A 41 -2.77 -15.70 -8.18
CA LEU A 41 -2.44 -17.06 -8.60
C LEU A 41 -3.69 -17.96 -8.68
N TRP A 42 -4.59 -17.86 -7.71
CA TRP A 42 -5.86 -18.60 -7.73
C TRP A 42 -6.70 -18.21 -8.94
N ALA A 43 -6.80 -16.92 -9.24
CA ALA A 43 -7.50 -16.43 -10.42
C ALA A 43 -6.89 -16.93 -11.74
N ALA A 44 -5.57 -16.96 -11.85
CA ALA A 44 -4.87 -17.52 -13.00
C ALA A 44 -5.15 -19.02 -13.15
N LYS A 45 -5.06 -19.80 -12.07
CA LYS A 45 -5.37 -21.24 -12.07
C LYS A 45 -6.81 -21.53 -12.46
N ARG A 46 -7.78 -20.78 -11.91
CA ARG A 46 -9.20 -20.91 -12.25
C ARG A 46 -9.42 -20.67 -13.75
N ARG A 47 -8.85 -19.58 -14.29
CA ARG A 47 -8.97 -19.23 -15.71
C ARG A 47 -8.41 -20.33 -16.62
N LEU A 48 -7.26 -20.90 -16.28
CA LEU A 48 -6.65 -21.99 -17.04
C LEU A 48 -7.50 -23.26 -17.00
N ALA A 49 -8.00 -23.65 -15.81
CA ALA A 49 -8.86 -24.81 -15.66
C ALA A 49 -10.17 -24.68 -16.46
N GLU A 50 -10.80 -23.51 -16.41
CA GLU A 50 -12.02 -23.23 -17.17
C GLU A 50 -11.79 -23.19 -18.68
N LEU A 51 -10.64 -22.67 -19.12
CA LEU A 51 -10.24 -22.72 -20.53
C LEU A 51 -10.08 -24.18 -21.00
N ALA A 52 -9.38 -25.00 -20.22
CA ALA A 52 -9.18 -26.42 -20.53
C ALA A 52 -10.50 -27.21 -20.53
N ALA A 53 -11.44 -26.85 -19.66
CA ALA A 53 -12.77 -27.44 -19.61
C ALA A 53 -13.74 -26.90 -20.70
N GLY A 54 -13.28 -26.03 -21.60
CA GLY A 54 -14.11 -25.47 -22.67
C GLY A 54 -15.20 -24.51 -22.18
N VAL A 55 -15.07 -23.96 -20.97
CA VAL A 55 -16.04 -22.98 -20.44
C VAL A 55 -16.03 -21.75 -21.35
N PRO A 56 -17.21 -21.29 -21.82
CA PRO A 56 -17.32 -20.08 -22.63
C PRO A 56 -16.71 -18.87 -21.92
N ALA A 57 -16.03 -18.00 -22.66
CA ALA A 57 -15.34 -16.83 -22.09
C ALA A 57 -16.24 -15.97 -21.18
N ALA A 58 -17.52 -15.79 -21.55
CA ALA A 58 -18.50 -15.03 -20.79
C ALA A 58 -18.88 -15.64 -19.41
N ARG A 59 -18.56 -16.93 -19.17
CA ARG A 59 -18.85 -17.64 -17.91
C ARG A 59 -17.61 -17.87 -17.04
N ARG A 60 -16.41 -17.54 -17.54
CA ARG A 60 -15.15 -17.75 -16.81
C ARG A 60 -15.05 -16.85 -15.59
N GLY A 61 -14.50 -17.38 -14.50
CA GLY A 61 -14.30 -16.67 -13.24
C GLY A 61 -15.59 -16.36 -12.49
N LYS A 62 -16.75 -16.86 -12.93
CA LYS A 62 -18.02 -16.63 -12.24
C LYS A 62 -17.96 -17.21 -10.82
N GLY A 63 -18.23 -16.38 -9.82
CA GLY A 63 -18.22 -16.76 -8.40
C GLY A 63 -16.86 -16.66 -7.71
N LEU A 64 -15.75 -16.55 -8.45
CA LEU A 64 -14.41 -16.48 -7.86
C LEU A 64 -14.25 -15.30 -6.88
N THR A 65 -14.83 -14.13 -7.20
CA THR A 65 -14.72 -12.95 -6.34
C THR A 65 -15.43 -13.17 -5.00
N SER A 66 -16.59 -13.81 -5.00
CA SER A 66 -17.28 -14.22 -3.77
C SER A 66 -16.48 -15.26 -2.98
N GLU A 67 -15.89 -16.25 -3.64
CA GLU A 67 -15.02 -17.25 -3.00
C GLU A 67 -13.80 -16.58 -2.32
N VAL A 68 -13.16 -15.60 -2.98
CA VAL A 68 -12.05 -14.81 -2.41
C VAL A 68 -12.50 -14.01 -1.19
N ALA A 69 -13.65 -13.34 -1.24
CA ALA A 69 -14.17 -12.59 -0.10
C ALA A 69 -14.45 -13.51 1.10
N LEU A 70 -15.08 -14.67 0.86
CA LEU A 70 -15.36 -15.66 1.90
C LEU A 70 -14.07 -16.19 2.53
N ALA A 71 -13.05 -16.50 1.74
CA ALA A 71 -11.74 -16.93 2.25
C ALA A 71 -11.08 -15.87 3.15
N ARG A 72 -11.34 -14.59 2.87
CA ARG A 72 -10.88 -13.44 3.67
C ARG A 72 -11.80 -13.09 4.84
N ARG A 73 -12.92 -13.81 5.02
CA ARG A 73 -13.96 -13.55 6.03
C ARG A 73 -14.64 -12.18 5.86
N ASP A 74 -14.74 -11.71 4.62
CA ASP A 74 -15.40 -10.46 4.26
C ASP A 74 -16.74 -10.69 3.54
N ALA A 75 -17.58 -9.65 3.50
CA ALA A 75 -18.82 -9.68 2.74
C ALA A 75 -18.54 -9.93 1.24
N PRO A 76 -19.37 -10.73 0.52
CA PRO A 76 -19.15 -11.08 -0.89
C PRO A 76 -18.92 -9.88 -1.83
N VAL A 77 -19.55 -8.74 -1.53
CA VAL A 77 -19.41 -7.49 -2.28
C VAL A 77 -17.98 -6.94 -2.29
N LYS A 78 -17.13 -7.33 -1.34
CA LYS A 78 -15.70 -6.97 -1.27
C LYS A 78 -14.81 -7.80 -2.19
N GLY A 79 -15.33 -8.89 -2.76
CA GLY A 79 -14.57 -9.82 -3.60
C GLY A 79 -13.91 -9.16 -4.81
N ASN A 80 -14.65 -8.26 -5.48
CA ASN A 80 -14.12 -7.51 -6.64
C ASN A 80 -12.97 -6.59 -6.22
N GLN A 81 -13.06 -5.97 -5.04
CA GLN A 81 -12.00 -5.12 -4.50
C GLN A 81 -10.74 -5.95 -4.25
N HIS A 82 -10.86 -7.10 -3.58
CA HIS A 82 -9.71 -7.97 -3.29
C HIS A 82 -9.05 -8.53 -4.54
N LEU A 83 -9.86 -8.99 -5.51
CA LEU A 83 -9.33 -9.52 -6.76
C LEU A 83 -8.69 -8.42 -7.63
N GLY A 84 -9.31 -7.24 -7.68
CA GLY A 84 -8.76 -6.07 -8.40
C GLY A 84 -7.44 -5.61 -7.77
N PHE A 85 -7.40 -5.48 -6.45
CA PHE A 85 -6.20 -5.14 -5.69
C PHE A 85 -5.05 -6.13 -5.93
N ALA A 86 -5.36 -7.44 -5.84
CA ALA A 86 -4.39 -8.50 -6.11
C ALA A 86 -3.81 -8.43 -7.53
N ASN A 87 -4.66 -8.28 -8.54
CA ASN A 87 -4.22 -8.20 -9.94
C ASN A 87 -3.38 -6.94 -10.20
N ALA A 88 -3.77 -5.79 -9.66
CA ALA A 88 -3.03 -4.55 -9.81
C ALA A 88 -1.63 -4.66 -9.21
N LEU A 89 -1.51 -5.15 -7.97
CA LEU A 89 -0.20 -5.32 -7.32
C LEU A 89 0.71 -6.30 -8.08
N VAL A 90 0.18 -7.45 -8.50
CA VAL A 90 1.02 -8.51 -9.09
C VAL A 90 1.40 -8.22 -10.54
N HIS A 91 0.53 -7.59 -11.33
CA HIS A 91 0.74 -7.44 -12.77
C HIS A 91 1.12 -6.03 -13.21
N GLU A 92 0.85 -5.03 -12.36
CA GLU A 92 0.96 -3.62 -12.73
C GLU A 92 1.83 -2.82 -11.76
N MET A 93 1.90 -3.20 -10.49
CA MET A 93 2.57 -2.43 -9.43
C MET A 93 3.51 -3.29 -8.54
N PRO A 94 4.56 -3.92 -9.10
CA PRO A 94 5.45 -4.81 -8.37
C PRO A 94 6.27 -4.13 -7.26
N TYR A 95 6.61 -2.85 -7.38
CA TYR A 95 7.36 -2.12 -6.34
C TYR A 95 6.47 -1.82 -5.12
N THR A 96 5.19 -1.50 -5.34
CA THR A 96 4.19 -1.37 -4.25
C THR A 96 3.97 -2.71 -3.57
N LEU A 97 3.93 -3.82 -4.33
CA LEU A 97 3.86 -5.16 -3.74
C LEU A 97 5.08 -5.47 -2.88
N ALA A 98 6.30 -5.18 -3.37
CA ALA A 98 7.53 -5.39 -2.61
C ALA A 98 7.57 -4.54 -1.33
N ALA A 99 7.12 -3.28 -1.41
CA ALA A 99 7.04 -2.39 -0.25
C ALA A 99 5.99 -2.85 0.79
N LEU A 100 4.89 -3.43 0.34
CA LEU A 100 3.90 -4.06 1.23
C LEU A 100 4.49 -5.32 1.89
N GLU A 101 5.19 -6.15 1.12
CA GLU A 101 5.80 -7.39 1.62
C GLU A 101 6.87 -7.16 2.68
N CYS A 102 7.72 -6.14 2.52
CA CYS A 102 8.73 -5.80 3.53
C CYS A 102 8.20 -4.93 4.68
N GLY A 103 6.90 -4.57 4.68
CA GLY A 103 6.27 -3.75 5.70
C GLY A 103 6.59 -2.26 5.64
N ALA A 104 7.17 -1.77 4.54
CA ALA A 104 7.36 -0.34 4.29
C ALA A 104 6.04 0.39 3.96
N LEU A 105 5.05 -0.35 3.47
CA LEU A 105 3.67 0.07 3.30
C LEU A 105 2.74 -0.81 4.13
N SER A 106 1.73 -0.20 4.74
CA SER A 106 0.58 -0.93 5.25
C SER A 106 -0.37 -1.31 4.11
N GLU A 107 -1.20 -2.34 4.34
CA GLU A 107 -2.25 -2.77 3.41
C GLU A 107 -3.16 -1.59 3.01
N TRP A 108 -3.53 -0.75 3.98
CA TRP A 108 -4.35 0.43 3.72
C TRP A 108 -3.67 1.41 2.76
N ARG A 109 -2.38 1.72 2.96
CA ARG A 109 -1.66 2.63 2.06
C ARG A 109 -1.48 2.03 0.67
N ALA A 110 -1.18 0.74 0.56
CA ALA A 110 -1.13 0.05 -0.72
C ALA A 110 -2.49 0.09 -1.43
N THR A 111 -3.59 -0.10 -0.68
CA THR A 111 -4.96 -0.01 -1.21
C THR A 111 -5.24 1.37 -1.81
N LEU A 112 -4.90 2.44 -1.09
CA LEU A 112 -5.06 3.81 -1.59
C LEU A 112 -4.24 4.05 -2.87
N ILE A 113 -2.98 3.61 -2.91
CA ILE A 113 -2.14 3.76 -4.11
C ILE A 113 -2.80 3.08 -5.33
N VAL A 114 -3.33 1.87 -5.16
CA VAL A 114 -4.04 1.15 -6.23
C VAL A 114 -5.34 1.85 -6.62
N GLN A 115 -6.10 2.35 -5.66
CA GLN A 115 -7.38 3.03 -5.92
C GLN A 115 -7.17 4.36 -6.67
N GLU A 116 -6.26 5.20 -6.21
CA GLU A 116 -6.01 6.52 -6.80
C GLU A 116 -5.33 6.42 -8.17
N SER A 117 -4.62 5.33 -8.45
CA SER A 117 -3.99 5.09 -9.75
C SER A 117 -4.88 4.34 -10.76
N ALA A 118 -6.11 3.99 -10.38
CA ALA A 118 -7.01 3.22 -11.23
C ALA A 118 -7.43 3.96 -12.52
N CYS A 119 -7.36 5.31 -12.54
CA CYS A 119 -7.63 6.12 -13.73
C CYS A 119 -6.47 6.12 -14.74
N LEU A 120 -5.30 5.60 -14.36
CA LEU A 120 -4.10 5.57 -15.21
C LEU A 120 -4.07 4.33 -16.09
N SER A 121 -3.44 4.47 -17.26
CA SER A 121 -3.04 3.34 -18.10
C SER A 121 -2.06 2.44 -17.34
N VAL A 122 -1.98 1.16 -17.72
CA VAL A 122 -1.03 0.20 -17.11
C VAL A 122 0.42 0.70 -17.20
N ALA A 123 0.79 1.33 -18.32
CA ALA A 123 2.13 1.89 -18.50
C ALA A 123 2.41 3.05 -17.52
N HIS A 124 1.49 4.01 -17.40
CA HIS A 124 1.64 5.11 -16.44
C HIS A 124 1.58 4.63 -14.99
N ARG A 125 0.79 3.59 -14.71
CA ARG A 125 0.70 2.99 -13.39
C ARG A 125 2.02 2.32 -12.97
N ARG A 126 2.71 1.66 -13.90
CA ARG A 126 4.06 1.11 -13.68
C ARG A 126 5.10 2.19 -13.40
N GLN A 127 5.05 3.29 -14.14
CA GLN A 127 5.93 4.42 -13.88
C GLN A 127 5.66 5.03 -12.49
N LEU A 128 4.38 5.26 -12.14
CA LEU A 128 3.99 5.72 -10.81
C LEU A 128 4.49 4.76 -9.71
N ASP A 129 4.32 3.46 -9.91
CA ASP A 129 4.74 2.43 -8.97
C ASP A 129 6.24 2.49 -8.67
N GLU A 130 7.05 2.59 -9.71
CA GLU A 130 8.50 2.75 -9.60
C GLU A 130 8.85 4.05 -8.86
N GLU A 131 8.31 5.19 -9.28
CA GLU A 131 8.60 6.50 -8.66
C GLU A 131 8.20 6.56 -7.17
N LEU A 132 7.11 5.92 -6.78
CA LEU A 132 6.61 5.95 -5.40
C LEU A 132 7.36 5.04 -4.43
N CYS A 133 7.89 3.92 -4.93
CA CYS A 133 8.31 2.79 -4.10
C CYS A 133 9.74 2.29 -4.37
N ALA A 134 10.39 2.66 -5.48
CA ALA A 134 11.77 2.24 -5.77
C ALA A 134 12.78 2.78 -4.74
N ASP A 135 12.61 4.02 -4.29
CA ASP A 135 13.51 4.72 -3.36
C ASP A 135 13.01 4.73 -1.91
N ARG A 136 12.17 3.78 -1.50
CA ARG A 136 11.79 3.64 -0.09
C ARG A 136 12.67 2.59 0.60
N PRO A 137 13.86 2.95 1.12
CA PRO A 137 14.50 2.11 2.11
C PRO A 137 13.55 1.99 3.30
N GLY A 138 13.37 0.76 3.79
CA GLY A 138 12.63 0.46 5.01
C GLY A 138 12.94 1.49 6.08
N SER A 139 11.88 2.04 6.65
CA SER A 139 11.95 3.07 7.69
C SER A 139 13.03 2.69 8.70
N ARG A 140 14.01 3.60 8.87
CA ARG A 140 15.03 3.53 9.92
C ARG A 140 14.35 3.27 11.26
N ALA A 141 14.31 2.02 11.69
CA ALA A 141 14.12 1.66 13.08
C ALA A 141 15.33 2.21 13.86
N GLY A 142 15.06 2.95 14.94
CA GLY A 142 16.03 3.26 15.99
C GLY A 142 17.18 4.22 15.63
N ALA A 143 16.94 5.53 15.73
CA ALA A 143 17.98 6.46 16.17
C ALA A 143 17.32 7.64 16.90
N ALA A 144 16.92 7.40 18.14
CA ALA A 144 16.92 8.46 19.13
C ALA A 144 18.38 8.81 19.43
N GLY A 145 18.74 10.09 19.31
CA GLY A 145 20.05 10.63 19.70
C GLY A 145 20.79 11.31 18.55
N GLY A 146 20.84 12.64 18.56
CA GLY A 146 21.74 13.43 17.72
C GLY A 146 21.10 14.70 17.15
N SER A 147 21.02 15.75 17.96
CA SER A 147 20.84 17.12 17.51
C SER A 147 22.02 17.55 16.64
N GLY A 148 21.79 17.82 15.36
CA GLY A 148 22.77 18.44 14.47
C GLY A 148 22.14 18.81 13.12
N PRO A 149 22.32 20.04 12.61
CA PRO A 149 21.75 20.44 11.33
C PRO A 149 22.45 19.70 10.19
N ARG A 150 21.68 19.01 9.34
CA ARG A 150 22.17 18.39 8.10
C ARG A 150 22.34 19.46 7.01
N PRO A 151 23.48 19.52 6.30
CA PRO A 151 23.65 20.43 5.19
C PRO A 151 23.01 19.86 3.91
N GLY A 152 22.33 20.74 3.15
CA GLY A 152 22.11 20.57 1.72
C GLY A 152 21.07 19.53 1.28
N THR A 153 19.78 19.86 1.38
CA THR A 153 18.77 19.30 0.47
C THR A 153 18.13 20.43 -0.33
N SER A 154 18.55 20.57 -1.59
CA SER A 154 17.85 21.42 -2.55
C SER A 154 16.46 20.82 -2.79
N ARG A 155 15.41 21.58 -2.46
CA ARG A 155 14.01 21.16 -2.66
C ARG A 155 13.73 21.02 -4.17
N PRO A 156 13.06 19.94 -4.63
CA PRO A 156 12.64 19.82 -6.02
C PRO A 156 11.70 20.96 -6.41
N GLY A 157 11.81 21.44 -7.66
CA GLY A 157 11.21 22.70 -8.13
C GLY A 157 9.69 22.84 -7.96
N TRP A 158 8.96 21.73 -7.89
CA TRP A 158 7.50 21.72 -7.71
C TRP A 158 7.04 21.97 -6.25
N MET A 159 7.95 21.91 -5.26
CA MET A 159 7.67 22.25 -3.85
C MET A 159 7.94 23.73 -3.51
N ARG A 160 8.28 24.59 -4.47
CA ARG A 160 8.34 26.04 -4.26
C ARG A 160 6.92 26.60 -4.22
N ARG A 161 6.45 26.97 -3.02
CA ARG A 161 5.22 27.76 -2.85
C ARG A 161 5.32 29.03 -3.72
N PRO A 162 4.29 29.38 -4.50
CA PRO A 162 4.22 30.72 -5.07
C PRO A 162 4.20 31.74 -3.92
N SER A 163 5.08 32.73 -3.97
CA SER A 163 5.06 33.86 -3.04
C SER A 163 3.76 34.63 -3.28
N TRP A 164 2.75 34.38 -2.45
CA TRP A 164 1.50 35.11 -2.48
C TRP A 164 1.76 36.53 -1.94
N THR A 165 2.03 37.48 -2.83
CA THR A 165 2.06 38.91 -2.49
C THR A 165 0.62 39.41 -2.44
N GLY A 166 0.02 39.34 -1.24
CA GLY A 166 -1.30 39.94 -1.00
C GLY A 166 -1.30 41.46 -1.27
N PRO A 167 -2.47 42.05 -1.56
CA PRO A 167 -2.57 43.47 -1.91
C PRO A 167 -2.21 44.38 -0.74
N ARG A 168 -1.31 45.34 -1.00
CA ARG A 168 -0.90 46.39 -0.06
C ARG A 168 -2.12 47.24 0.32
N ARG A 169 -2.44 47.29 1.63
CA ARG A 169 -3.40 48.25 2.18
C ARG A 169 -2.91 49.68 1.90
N ARG A 170 -3.72 50.47 1.17
CA ARG A 170 -3.54 51.92 1.07
C ARG A 170 -3.82 52.58 2.43
N PRO A 171 -3.05 53.58 2.86
CA PRO A 171 -3.36 54.33 4.06
C PRO A 171 -4.63 55.16 3.86
N ARG A 172 -5.52 55.15 4.85
CA ARG A 172 -6.68 56.06 4.95
C ARG A 172 -6.16 57.49 5.13
N SER A 173 -6.39 58.36 4.15
CA SER A 173 -6.31 59.80 4.35
C SER A 173 -7.45 60.25 5.26
N ARG A 174 -7.10 60.89 6.38
CA ARG A 174 -8.02 61.72 7.16
C ARG A 174 -8.13 63.07 6.46
N GLY A 175 -9.35 63.57 6.30
CA GLY A 175 -9.71 64.84 5.69
C GLY A 175 -11.19 64.80 5.35
#